data_AF-A0A1H7LM43-F1
#
_entry.id   AF-A0A1H7LM43-F1
#
_cell.length_a   1.000
_cell.length_b   1.000
_cell.length_c   1.000
_cell.angle_alpha   90.00
_cell.angle_beta   90.00
_cell.angle_gamma   90.00
#
_symmetry.space_group_name_H-M   'P 1'
#
loop_
_entity.id
_entity.type
_entity.pdbx_description
1 polymer ?
#
loop_
_entity_poly.entity_id
_entity_poly.type
_entity_poly.pdbx_seq_one_letter_code
_entity_poly.pdbx_strand_id
1 'polypeptide(L)'
;MMQNLGARSFAFCAALTFSLGLTVPLAGCGGGSSSSDSSAEATTSSAPTVTTQPVSQSVIVGASASFSVAASGSGTLAYQWRKAGSAISGATSASYAISAVATGDAGSYDVVVSNSIGSTTSSTATLTVTTAAGVTAPAITTPPTSQAVATGGSITLTVVASGSTPLTYQWAKDGTAISGATSDSYTISAATSSDAGSYTVTVSNAAGTATSSEATITVSTSSGSSALAATVTTAAQSFYGTLSSSQQSSVQLSWSLDTARKWSNLPAAMVARNGVALSSLSTAQKTAANTMIAAALSTSGNTLWQGLLAADDYLYAIGGGSSYGSGNYYIAFIGTPSATSFWVLQLTGHHLTYNIAFNGTTKGPTPLFLGIEPRTSFTVNGATYDPMSAQRTSVSDLATALKSYSAAALSGTYADLLFGANGSGNIDGTYPKSYPSGTSGRGVLYSALSTADQAKVKAVIQAYIGTQATEYADELSAAYLSDTALAQTYVAYAGAGDVATSGSYVRVDGPRVWIEFSVQGGVIVRNDTHYHTIFRDKTGDYGGKCCS
;
A
#
# COMPACT_ATOMS: atom_id res chain seq x y z
N MET A 1 -19.96 44.63 10.01
CA MET A 1 -20.76 45.45 9.09
C MET A 1 -21.98 44.63 8.72
N MET A 2 -23.17 45.13 9.05
CA MET A 2 -24.47 44.50 8.84
C MET A 2 -24.84 44.37 7.34
N GLN A 3 -25.94 43.63 7.11
CA GLN A 3 -26.85 43.56 5.95
C GLN A 3 -26.69 42.27 5.12
N ASN A 4 -27.54 41.23 5.20
CA ASN A 4 -29.00 41.03 5.32
C ASN A 4 -29.75 40.99 3.97
N LEU A 5 -30.37 39.82 3.73
CA LEU A 5 -31.54 39.46 2.91
C LEU A 5 -31.54 39.59 1.38
N GLY A 6 -32.06 38.52 0.74
CA GLY A 6 -32.96 38.67 -0.40
C GLY A 6 -32.93 37.58 -1.48
N ALA A 7 -33.36 36.35 -1.17
CA ALA A 7 -33.72 35.38 -2.19
C ALA A 7 -35.03 35.81 -2.88
N ARG A 8 -35.04 35.93 -4.21
CA ARG A 8 -36.24 36.19 -5.02
C ARG A 8 -36.53 35.01 -5.93
N SER A 9 -37.71 34.44 -5.74
CA SER A 9 -38.31 33.37 -6.52
C SER A 9 -38.80 33.89 -7.88
N PHE A 10 -38.50 33.18 -8.96
CA PHE A 10 -39.03 33.43 -10.30
C PHE A 10 -40.33 32.62 -10.49
N ALA A 11 -41.45 33.33 -10.68
CA ALA A 11 -42.70 32.74 -11.14
C ALA A 11 -42.96 33.19 -12.58
N PHE A 12 -42.91 32.24 -13.51
CA PHE A 12 -43.45 32.38 -14.87
C PHE A 12 -44.93 32.00 -14.83
N CYS A 13 -45.83 32.91 -15.21
CA CYS A 13 -47.22 32.56 -15.47
C CYS A 13 -47.62 33.19 -16.82
N ALA A 14 -47.90 32.32 -17.78
CA ALA A 14 -48.32 32.67 -19.13
C ALA A 14 -49.80 33.07 -19.13
N ALA A 15 -50.10 34.09 -19.93
CA ALA A 15 -51.44 34.59 -20.20
C ALA A 15 -52.24 33.60 -21.06
N LEU A 16 -53.54 33.47 -20.77
CA LEU A 16 -54.54 33.17 -21.79
C LEU A 16 -55.81 33.97 -21.53
N THR A 17 -56.18 34.74 -22.54
CA THR A 17 -57.30 35.68 -22.67
C THR A 17 -58.67 35.00 -22.72
N PHE A 18 -59.73 35.69 -22.24
CA PHE A 18 -61.05 35.61 -22.87
C PHE A 18 -61.82 36.94 -22.78
N SER A 19 -62.62 37.17 -23.83
CA SER A 19 -63.12 38.46 -24.33
C SER A 19 -64.35 39.03 -23.58
N LEU A 20 -64.54 40.35 -23.72
CA LEU A 20 -65.63 41.16 -23.18
C LEU A 20 -67.02 40.76 -23.69
N GLY A 21 -68.03 40.89 -22.81
CA GLY A 21 -69.45 40.97 -23.16
C GLY A 21 -70.20 41.81 -22.13
N LEU A 22 -70.31 43.10 -22.39
CA LEU A 22 -71.03 44.11 -21.59
C LEU A 22 -72.50 44.19 -22.06
N THR A 23 -73.48 44.22 -21.14
CA THR A 23 -74.80 44.84 -21.38
C THR A 23 -75.46 45.20 -20.05
N VAL A 24 -75.90 46.45 -19.91
CA VAL A 24 -76.66 47.05 -18.79
C VAL A 24 -77.48 48.20 -19.41
N PRO A 25 -78.60 48.70 -18.84
CA PRO A 25 -79.81 48.06 -18.29
C PRO A 25 -81.07 48.54 -19.05
N LEU A 26 -82.28 48.13 -18.65
CA LEU A 26 -83.47 48.98 -18.88
C LEU A 26 -84.47 48.85 -17.72
N ALA A 27 -84.79 49.98 -17.10
CA ALA A 27 -85.83 50.13 -16.10
C ALA A 27 -87.20 50.27 -16.79
N GLY A 28 -88.17 49.47 -16.36
CA GLY A 28 -89.58 49.58 -16.73
C GLY A 28 -90.45 49.33 -15.51
N CYS A 29 -91.21 50.34 -15.11
CA CYS A 29 -92.16 50.32 -14.00
C CYS A 29 -93.50 49.72 -14.45
N GLY A 30 -94.10 48.85 -13.63
CA GLY A 30 -95.45 48.33 -13.83
C GLY A 30 -95.81 47.30 -12.78
N GLY A 31 -96.59 47.71 -11.78
CA GLY A 31 -96.93 46.91 -10.59
C GLY A 31 -97.93 45.79 -10.84
N GLY A 32 -97.86 44.77 -9.97
CA GLY A 32 -98.81 43.66 -9.91
C GLY A 32 -98.43 42.65 -8.84
N SER A 33 -99.03 42.80 -7.67
CA SER A 33 -99.42 41.76 -6.70
C SER A 33 -98.41 40.68 -6.27
N SER A 34 -97.96 40.82 -5.02
CA SER A 34 -97.75 39.78 -4.00
C SER A 34 -97.69 38.30 -4.43
N SER A 35 -96.49 37.73 -4.40
CA SER A 35 -96.21 36.45 -3.75
C SER A 35 -94.72 36.41 -3.42
N SER A 36 -94.37 36.46 -2.13
CA SER A 36 -93.05 36.09 -1.67
C SER A 36 -93.00 34.57 -1.57
N ASP A 37 -92.84 33.90 -2.69
CA ASP A 37 -92.39 32.50 -2.69
C ASP A 37 -90.87 32.50 -2.69
N SER A 38 -90.31 32.33 -1.50
CA SER A 38 -88.97 31.80 -1.34
C SER A 38 -88.97 30.37 -1.88
N SER A 39 -88.70 30.22 -3.17
CA SER A 39 -88.35 28.95 -3.78
C SER A 39 -87.02 28.50 -3.18
N ALA A 40 -87.08 27.74 -2.08
CA ALA A 40 -85.99 26.87 -1.71
C ALA A 40 -85.85 25.85 -2.86
N GLU A 41 -84.87 26.06 -3.75
CA GLU A 41 -84.44 24.97 -4.61
C GLU A 41 -84.06 23.81 -3.69
N ALA A 42 -84.87 22.74 -3.74
CA ALA A 42 -84.50 21.48 -3.14
C ALA A 42 -83.27 20.97 -3.89
N THR A 43 -82.07 21.38 -3.46
CA THR A 43 -80.83 20.81 -3.94
C THR A 43 -80.84 19.34 -3.54
N THR A 44 -81.11 18.46 -4.49
CA THR A 44 -81.06 17.01 -4.29
C THR A 44 -79.63 16.63 -3.93
N SER A 45 -79.36 16.51 -2.63
CA SER A 45 -78.03 16.16 -2.13
C SER A 45 -77.73 14.70 -2.46
N SER A 46 -76.68 14.44 -3.23
CA SER A 46 -76.30 13.10 -3.68
C SER A 46 -75.09 12.58 -2.91
N ALA A 47 -75.14 11.30 -2.55
CA ALA A 47 -73.98 10.57 -2.04
C ALA A 47 -72.91 10.44 -3.14
N PRO A 48 -71.63 10.23 -2.77
CA PRO A 48 -70.56 10.17 -3.76
C PRO A 48 -70.73 8.94 -4.66
N THR A 49 -70.52 9.13 -5.96
CA THR A 49 -70.50 8.08 -6.99
C THR A 49 -69.18 8.14 -7.73
N VAL A 50 -68.45 7.02 -7.80
CA VAL A 50 -67.21 6.96 -8.58
C VAL A 50 -67.54 6.96 -10.07
N THR A 51 -67.09 7.99 -10.78
CA THR A 51 -67.29 8.17 -12.23
C THR A 51 -66.08 7.73 -13.05
N THR A 52 -64.89 7.62 -12.45
CA THR A 52 -63.71 7.03 -13.08
C THR A 52 -62.95 6.21 -12.07
N GLN A 53 -62.77 4.92 -12.37
CA GLN A 53 -62.11 3.96 -11.49
C GLN A 53 -60.58 4.07 -11.60
N PRO A 54 -59.83 3.76 -10.52
CA PRO A 54 -58.39 3.61 -10.60
C PRO A 54 -58.01 2.40 -11.46
N VAL A 55 -56.91 2.53 -12.20
CA VAL A 55 -56.45 1.52 -13.16
C VAL A 55 -55.24 0.77 -12.58
N SER A 56 -55.25 -0.56 -12.70
CA SER A 56 -54.11 -1.41 -12.35
C SER A 56 -52.87 -1.04 -13.15
N GLN A 57 -51.70 -1.08 -12.51
CA GLN A 57 -50.42 -0.69 -13.11
C GLN A 57 -49.39 -1.80 -12.95
N SER A 58 -48.54 -1.94 -13.95
CA SER A 58 -47.33 -2.76 -13.87
C SER A 58 -46.12 -1.86 -14.04
N VAL A 59 -45.27 -1.79 -13.03
CA VAL A 59 -44.11 -0.89 -12.99
C VAL A 59 -42.86 -1.66 -12.58
N ILE A 60 -41.69 -1.14 -12.96
CA ILE A 60 -40.41 -1.70 -12.52
C ILE A 60 -39.99 -1.10 -11.18
N VAL A 61 -39.23 -1.86 -10.36
CA VAL A 61 -38.62 -1.34 -9.12
C VAL A 61 -37.84 -0.04 -9.42
N GLY A 62 -38.04 0.98 -8.59
CA GLY A 62 -37.42 2.31 -8.73
C GLY A 62 -38.18 3.28 -9.64
N ALA A 63 -39.15 2.82 -10.44
CA ALA A 63 -40.03 3.71 -11.19
C ALA A 63 -41.13 4.31 -10.29
N SER A 64 -41.80 5.36 -10.76
CA SER A 64 -42.97 5.94 -10.10
C SER A 64 -44.28 5.25 -10.52
N ALA A 65 -45.23 5.12 -9.60
CA ALA A 65 -46.61 4.68 -9.88
C ALA A 65 -47.63 5.68 -9.32
N SER A 66 -48.78 5.86 -9.98
CA SER A 66 -49.81 6.79 -9.51
C SER A 66 -51.23 6.33 -9.80
N PHE A 67 -52.06 6.17 -8.77
CA PHE A 67 -53.49 5.89 -8.90
C PHE A 67 -54.29 7.19 -8.85
N SER A 68 -55.40 7.25 -9.59
CA SER A 68 -56.32 8.39 -9.56
C SER A 68 -57.77 7.91 -9.64
N VAL A 69 -58.68 8.70 -9.08
CA VAL A 69 -60.13 8.45 -9.09
C VAL A 69 -60.86 9.74 -9.45
N ALA A 70 -61.95 9.64 -10.19
CA ALA A 70 -62.92 10.74 -10.33
C ALA A 70 -64.25 10.31 -9.69
N ALA A 71 -64.88 11.22 -8.96
CA ALA A 71 -66.15 10.98 -8.31
C ALA A 71 -67.02 12.25 -8.36
N SER A 72 -68.33 12.05 -8.43
CA SER A 72 -69.35 13.11 -8.32
C SER A 72 -70.14 12.92 -7.02
N GLY A 73 -70.71 14.00 -6.50
CA GLY A 73 -71.51 14.00 -5.28
C GLY A 73 -71.74 15.44 -4.81
N SER A 74 -72.70 15.65 -3.94
CA SER A 74 -72.97 16.98 -3.40
C SER A 74 -71.93 17.36 -2.34
N GLY A 75 -71.56 18.65 -2.32
CA GLY A 75 -70.60 19.19 -1.35
C GLY A 75 -69.14 18.75 -1.57
N THR A 76 -68.30 18.99 -0.57
CA THR A 76 -66.88 18.62 -0.62
C THR A 76 -66.71 17.11 -0.45
N LEU A 77 -65.96 16.49 -1.37
CA LEU A 77 -65.59 15.08 -1.30
C LEU A 77 -64.29 14.88 -0.52
N ALA A 78 -64.28 13.92 0.40
CA ALA A 78 -63.09 13.47 1.11
C ALA A 78 -62.64 12.10 0.58
N TYR A 79 -61.33 11.89 0.45
CA TYR A 79 -60.73 10.68 -0.07
C TYR A 79 -59.85 10.01 1.00
N GLN A 80 -59.78 8.68 0.98
CA GLN A 80 -58.82 7.92 1.77
C GLN A 80 -58.39 6.68 0.99
N TRP A 81 -57.15 6.66 0.52
CA TRP A 81 -56.58 5.49 -0.14
C TRP A 81 -56.26 4.38 0.87
N ARG A 82 -56.42 3.15 0.43
CA ARG A 82 -56.17 1.95 1.21
C ARG A 82 -55.28 0.98 0.42
N LYS A 83 -54.46 0.22 1.12
CA LYS A 83 -53.72 -0.93 0.60
C LYS A 83 -54.17 -2.19 1.33
N ALA A 84 -54.61 -3.19 0.58
CA ALA A 84 -55.17 -4.43 1.14
C ALA A 84 -56.23 -4.17 2.24
N GLY A 85 -57.09 -3.17 2.03
CA GLY A 85 -58.14 -2.77 2.97
C GLY A 85 -57.71 -1.88 4.14
N SER A 86 -56.40 -1.63 4.34
CA SER A 86 -55.88 -0.77 5.41
C SER A 86 -55.59 0.65 4.92
N ALA A 87 -55.97 1.68 5.69
CA ALA A 87 -55.76 3.08 5.33
C ALA A 87 -54.26 3.43 5.22
N ILE A 88 -53.90 4.10 4.12
CA ILE A 88 -52.56 4.65 3.92
C ILE A 88 -52.53 6.05 4.55
N SER A 89 -51.66 6.24 5.54
CA SER A 89 -51.55 7.51 6.26
C SER A 89 -51.27 8.68 5.31
N GLY A 90 -52.07 9.75 5.43
CA GLY A 90 -51.91 10.99 4.65
C GLY A 90 -52.41 10.94 3.19
N ALA A 91 -52.80 9.78 2.67
CA ALA A 91 -53.27 9.63 1.29
C ALA A 91 -54.74 10.05 1.13
N THR A 92 -54.99 11.35 1.19
CA THR A 92 -56.34 11.97 1.27
C THR A 92 -56.77 12.76 0.03
N SER A 93 -56.01 12.64 -1.05
CA SER A 93 -56.27 13.31 -2.34
C SER A 93 -56.97 12.38 -3.34
N ALA A 94 -57.52 12.96 -4.41
CA ALA A 94 -58.09 12.21 -5.54
C ALA A 94 -57.05 11.36 -6.30
N SER A 95 -55.75 11.56 -6.04
CA SER A 95 -54.66 10.73 -6.52
C SER A 95 -53.71 10.32 -5.40
N TYR A 96 -53.04 9.17 -5.58
CA TYR A 96 -52.01 8.64 -4.70
C TYR A 96 -50.82 8.19 -5.53
N ALA A 97 -49.62 8.70 -5.23
CA ALA A 97 -48.40 8.42 -5.99
C ALA A 97 -47.30 7.85 -5.10
N ILE A 98 -46.56 6.90 -5.65
CA ILE A 98 -45.35 6.29 -5.08
C ILE A 98 -44.19 6.72 -5.98
N SER A 99 -43.24 7.50 -5.43
CA SER A 99 -42.18 8.12 -6.23
C SER A 99 -41.10 7.14 -6.68
N ALA A 100 -40.77 6.15 -5.85
CA ALA A 100 -39.83 5.08 -6.15
C ALA A 100 -40.38 3.76 -5.60
N VAL A 101 -40.93 2.94 -6.48
CA VAL A 101 -41.65 1.71 -6.14
C VAL A 101 -40.66 0.62 -5.70
N ALA A 102 -40.88 0.05 -4.52
CA ALA A 102 -40.19 -1.13 -4.00
C ALA A 102 -41.03 -2.40 -4.19
N THR A 103 -40.42 -3.58 -4.07
CA THR A 103 -41.14 -4.87 -4.14
C THR A 103 -42.28 -4.97 -3.12
N GLY A 104 -42.06 -4.38 -1.93
CA GLY A 104 -43.07 -4.30 -0.87
C GLY A 104 -44.29 -3.46 -1.22
N ASP A 105 -44.25 -2.62 -2.24
CA ASP A 105 -45.38 -1.77 -2.66
C ASP A 105 -46.43 -2.52 -3.49
N ALA A 106 -46.10 -3.71 -4.00
CA ALA A 106 -47.05 -4.56 -4.70
C ALA A 106 -48.30 -4.84 -3.86
N GLY A 107 -49.46 -4.88 -4.52
CA GLY A 107 -50.72 -5.21 -3.86
C GLY A 107 -51.93 -4.47 -4.40
N SER A 108 -53.05 -4.65 -3.72
CA SER A 108 -54.35 -4.11 -4.08
C SER A 108 -54.59 -2.75 -3.43
N TYR A 109 -54.98 -1.77 -4.23
CA TYR A 109 -55.29 -0.41 -3.82
C TYR A 109 -56.75 -0.08 -4.15
N ASP A 110 -57.42 0.61 -3.24
CA ASP A 110 -58.75 1.16 -3.45
C ASP A 110 -58.88 2.48 -2.69
N VAL A 111 -59.90 3.27 -3.01
CA VAL A 111 -60.14 4.55 -2.35
C VAL A 111 -61.59 4.64 -1.90
N VAL A 112 -61.77 5.06 -0.65
CA VAL A 112 -63.08 5.42 -0.10
C VAL A 112 -63.30 6.91 -0.35
N VAL A 113 -64.40 7.24 -1.03
CA VAL A 113 -64.84 8.62 -1.28
C VAL A 113 -66.08 8.88 -0.43
N SER A 114 -66.07 9.95 0.35
CA SER A 114 -67.15 10.27 1.30
C SER A 114 -67.56 11.73 1.24
N ASN A 115 -68.82 12.00 1.57
CA ASN A 115 -69.36 13.32 1.88
C ASN A 115 -70.33 13.21 3.07
N SER A 116 -71.05 14.30 3.39
CA SER A 116 -72.02 14.31 4.50
C SER A 116 -73.24 13.39 4.32
N ILE A 117 -73.49 12.89 3.11
CA ILE A 117 -74.64 12.04 2.77
C ILE A 117 -74.27 10.55 2.80
N GLY A 118 -73.02 10.21 2.49
CA GLY A 118 -72.57 8.82 2.53
C GLY A 118 -71.17 8.62 1.97
N SER A 119 -70.83 7.36 1.72
CA SER A 119 -69.53 6.96 1.16
C SER A 119 -69.68 5.88 0.11
N THR A 120 -68.79 5.90 -0.87
CA THR A 120 -68.62 4.83 -1.87
C THR A 120 -67.17 4.39 -1.91
N THR A 121 -66.91 3.13 -2.25
CA THR A 121 -65.56 2.60 -2.44
C THR A 121 -65.33 2.33 -3.93
N SER A 122 -64.17 2.71 -4.46
CA SER A 122 -63.80 2.39 -5.83
C SER A 122 -63.66 0.89 -6.06
N SER A 123 -63.58 0.46 -7.32
CA SER A 123 -63.01 -0.85 -7.63
C SER A 123 -61.55 -0.91 -7.20
N THR A 124 -61.08 -2.12 -6.93
CA THR A 124 -59.68 -2.40 -6.60
C THR A 124 -58.80 -2.29 -7.84
N ALA A 125 -57.72 -1.51 -7.76
CA ALA A 125 -56.62 -1.47 -8.71
C ALA A 125 -55.41 -2.21 -8.15
N THR A 126 -54.77 -3.05 -8.96
CA THR A 126 -53.59 -3.82 -8.53
C THR A 126 -52.31 -3.13 -8.99
N LEU A 127 -51.36 -2.91 -8.08
CA LEU A 127 -49.97 -2.60 -8.42
C LEU A 127 -49.18 -3.88 -8.55
N THR A 128 -48.81 -4.22 -9.78
CA THR A 128 -47.81 -5.26 -10.07
C THR A 128 -46.44 -4.61 -10.11
N VAL A 129 -45.55 -5.04 -9.22
CA VAL A 129 -44.15 -4.58 -9.23
C VAL A 129 -43.32 -5.68 -9.86
N THR A 130 -42.71 -5.36 -10.99
CA THR A 130 -41.78 -6.24 -11.69
C THR A 130 -40.35 -5.78 -11.40
N THR A 131 -39.42 -6.70 -11.27
CA THR A 131 -38.02 -6.36 -11.57
C THR A 131 -37.93 -6.31 -13.10
N ALA A 132 -37.15 -5.39 -13.67
CA ALA A 132 -37.04 -5.28 -15.13
C ALA A 132 -36.80 -6.68 -15.73
N ALA A 133 -37.76 -7.17 -16.54
CA ALA A 133 -37.70 -8.51 -17.09
C ALA A 133 -36.37 -8.72 -17.83
N GLY A 134 -35.57 -9.69 -17.38
CA GLY A 134 -34.25 -9.98 -17.94
C GLY A 134 -33.04 -9.49 -17.13
N VAL A 135 -33.23 -8.78 -16.02
CA VAL A 135 -32.13 -8.44 -15.10
C VAL A 135 -32.04 -9.49 -13.99
N THR A 136 -31.02 -10.35 -14.04
CA THR A 136 -30.75 -11.37 -13.02
C THR A 136 -29.86 -10.79 -11.93
N ALA A 137 -30.20 -11.04 -10.66
CA ALA A 137 -29.37 -10.64 -9.52
C ALA A 137 -27.99 -11.32 -9.59
N PRO A 138 -26.95 -10.74 -8.97
CA PRO A 138 -25.63 -11.34 -8.99
C PRO A 138 -25.66 -12.69 -8.27
N ALA A 139 -24.95 -13.66 -8.79
CA ALA A 139 -24.70 -14.94 -8.12
C ALA A 139 -23.22 -15.29 -8.26
N ILE A 140 -22.54 -15.47 -7.13
CA ILE A 140 -21.12 -15.82 -7.08
C ILE A 140 -21.00 -17.30 -7.47
N THR A 141 -20.36 -17.56 -8.61
CA THR A 141 -20.10 -18.90 -9.13
C THR A 141 -18.74 -19.42 -8.71
N THR A 142 -17.79 -18.54 -8.38
CA THR A 142 -16.49 -18.90 -7.80
C THR A 142 -16.14 -17.90 -6.71
N PRO A 143 -16.23 -18.29 -5.42
CA PRO A 143 -15.81 -17.44 -4.32
C PRO A 143 -14.27 -17.33 -4.26
N PRO A 144 -13.73 -16.33 -3.55
CA PRO A 144 -12.30 -16.26 -3.29
C PRO A 144 -11.84 -17.46 -2.44
N THR A 145 -10.60 -17.88 -2.67
CA THR A 145 -9.97 -18.99 -1.95
C THR A 145 -8.98 -18.47 -0.91
N SER A 146 -8.98 -19.07 0.27
CA SER A 146 -7.97 -18.81 1.31
C SER A 146 -6.55 -19.02 0.79
N GLN A 147 -5.63 -18.14 1.19
CA GLN A 147 -4.23 -18.19 0.77
C GLN A 147 -3.32 -17.97 1.98
N ALA A 148 -2.20 -18.69 1.99
CA ALA A 148 -1.14 -18.50 2.96
C ALA A 148 0.12 -18.02 2.25
N VAL A 149 0.76 -16.99 2.78
CA VAL A 149 2.00 -16.45 2.21
C VAL A 149 2.98 -16.08 3.32
N ALA A 150 4.28 -16.09 3.01
CA ALA A 150 5.27 -15.45 3.87
C ALA A 150 5.16 -13.92 3.76
N THR A 151 5.58 -13.22 4.82
CA THR A 151 5.68 -11.75 4.80
C THR A 151 6.46 -11.29 3.56
N GLY A 152 5.95 -10.27 2.85
CA GLY A 152 6.52 -9.73 1.62
C GLY A 152 6.06 -10.43 0.34
N GLY A 153 5.41 -11.60 0.41
CA GLY A 153 4.85 -12.27 -0.77
C GLY A 153 3.57 -11.62 -1.28
N SER A 154 3.24 -11.84 -2.55
CA SER A 154 2.03 -11.31 -3.18
C SER A 154 0.85 -12.26 -3.04
N ILE A 155 -0.34 -11.72 -2.82
CA ILE A 155 -1.62 -12.44 -2.78
C ILE A 155 -2.57 -11.78 -3.78
N THR A 156 -3.32 -12.58 -4.53
CA THR A 156 -4.43 -12.06 -5.34
C THR A 156 -5.67 -12.89 -5.04
N LEU A 157 -6.68 -12.27 -4.44
CA LEU A 157 -8.02 -12.81 -4.31
C LEU A 157 -8.81 -12.48 -5.57
N THR A 158 -9.57 -13.44 -6.09
CA THR A 158 -10.43 -13.26 -7.27
C THR A 158 -11.83 -13.77 -6.97
N VAL A 159 -12.83 -13.20 -7.62
CA VAL A 159 -14.21 -13.67 -7.57
C VAL A 159 -14.77 -13.77 -8.99
N VAL A 160 -15.59 -14.80 -9.24
CA VAL A 160 -16.39 -14.89 -10.46
C VAL A 160 -17.85 -14.81 -10.08
N ALA A 161 -18.57 -13.88 -10.70
CA ALA A 161 -19.99 -13.68 -10.51
C ALA A 161 -20.73 -13.69 -11.85
N SER A 162 -21.91 -14.31 -11.85
CA SER A 162 -22.92 -14.21 -12.89
C SER A 162 -23.96 -13.16 -12.51
N GLY A 163 -24.82 -12.78 -13.46
CA GLY A 163 -25.84 -11.76 -13.27
C GLY A 163 -25.85 -10.76 -14.42
N SER A 164 -26.90 -9.96 -14.51
CA SER A 164 -26.98 -8.92 -15.54
C SER A 164 -26.04 -7.75 -15.20
N THR A 165 -25.38 -7.21 -16.23
CA THR A 165 -24.44 -6.09 -16.10
C THR A 165 -25.17 -4.74 -15.96
N PRO A 166 -24.51 -3.69 -15.42
CA PRO A 166 -23.16 -3.69 -14.83
C PRO A 166 -23.12 -4.34 -13.44
N LEU A 167 -22.08 -5.15 -13.20
CA LEU A 167 -21.75 -5.65 -11.86
C LEU A 167 -20.77 -4.68 -11.20
N THR A 168 -20.97 -4.43 -9.90
CA THR A 168 -20.06 -3.63 -9.07
C THR A 168 -19.59 -4.47 -7.89
N TYR A 169 -18.36 -4.24 -7.43
CA TYR A 169 -17.71 -5.03 -6.39
C TYR A 169 -17.30 -4.13 -5.23
N GLN A 170 -17.26 -4.71 -4.02
CA GLN A 170 -16.65 -4.08 -2.85
C GLN A 170 -16.05 -5.17 -1.97
N TRP A 171 -14.73 -5.17 -1.83
CA TRP A 171 -14.03 -6.07 -0.90
C TRP A 171 -14.08 -5.55 0.53
N ALA A 172 -14.12 -6.47 1.49
CA ALA A 172 -14.08 -6.18 2.91
C ALA A 172 -13.07 -7.10 3.62
N LYS A 173 -12.37 -6.54 4.61
CA LYS A 173 -11.48 -7.25 5.54
C LYS A 173 -12.10 -7.23 6.93
N ASP A 174 -12.26 -8.40 7.54
CA ASP A 174 -12.79 -8.55 8.90
C ASP A 174 -14.13 -7.80 9.09
N GLY A 175 -14.99 -7.85 8.06
CA GLY A 175 -16.29 -7.16 8.02
C GLY A 175 -16.24 -5.66 7.68
N THR A 176 -15.06 -5.07 7.50
CA THR A 176 -14.89 -3.64 7.17
C THR A 176 -14.53 -3.44 5.70
N ALA A 177 -15.23 -2.53 5.01
CA ALA A 177 -14.97 -2.25 3.59
C ALA A 177 -13.56 -1.70 3.35
N ILE A 178 -12.86 -2.26 2.36
CA ILE A 178 -11.52 -1.82 1.93
C ILE A 178 -11.70 -0.69 0.92
N SER A 179 -11.19 0.50 1.24
CA SER A 179 -11.32 1.69 0.39
C SER A 179 -10.71 1.45 -1.00
N GLY A 180 -11.49 1.71 -2.06
CA GLY A 180 -11.05 1.61 -3.46
C GLY A 180 -10.97 0.18 -4.02
N ALA A 181 -11.25 -0.86 -3.24
CA ALA A 181 -11.23 -2.25 -3.70
C ALA A 181 -12.57 -2.62 -4.39
N THR A 182 -12.76 -2.14 -5.62
CA THR A 182 -14.02 -2.26 -6.37
C THR A 182 -13.95 -3.11 -7.65
N SER A 183 -12.89 -3.90 -7.79
CA SER A 183 -12.69 -4.83 -8.91
C SER A 183 -13.11 -6.26 -8.56
N ASP A 184 -13.22 -7.12 -9.57
CA ASP A 184 -13.42 -8.58 -9.44
C ASP A 184 -12.21 -9.33 -8.83
N SER A 185 -11.13 -8.59 -8.55
CA SER A 185 -9.94 -9.07 -7.88
C SER A 185 -9.40 -8.04 -6.90
N TYR A 186 -8.71 -8.52 -5.87
CA TYR A 186 -8.00 -7.71 -4.88
C TYR A 186 -6.60 -8.28 -4.66
N THR A 187 -5.59 -7.46 -4.93
CA THR A 187 -4.18 -7.85 -4.85
C THR A 187 -3.48 -7.12 -3.72
N ILE A 188 -2.80 -7.88 -2.87
CA ILE A 188 -1.83 -7.39 -1.90
C ILE A 188 -0.44 -7.75 -2.46
N SER A 189 0.29 -6.75 -2.95
CA SER A 189 1.56 -6.98 -3.66
C SER A 189 2.70 -7.44 -2.74
N ALA A 190 2.65 -7.07 -1.45
CA ALA A 190 3.63 -7.45 -0.44
C ALA A 190 2.93 -7.57 0.92
N ALA A 191 2.53 -8.79 1.29
CA ALA A 191 1.72 -9.05 2.46
C ALA A 191 2.49 -8.82 3.77
N THR A 192 1.83 -8.22 4.74
CA THR A 192 2.30 -7.96 6.10
C THR A 192 1.42 -8.69 7.11
N SER A 193 1.84 -8.76 8.36
CA SER A 193 1.02 -9.40 9.40
C SER A 193 -0.35 -8.74 9.59
N SER A 194 -0.50 -7.44 9.32
CA SER A 194 -1.78 -6.73 9.35
C SER A 194 -2.73 -7.12 8.23
N ASP A 195 -2.22 -7.73 7.16
CA ASP A 195 -3.02 -8.20 6.03
C ASP A 195 -3.66 -9.57 6.31
N ALA A 196 -3.22 -10.29 7.34
CA ALA A 196 -3.88 -11.50 7.79
C ALA A 196 -5.30 -11.19 8.29
N GLY A 197 -6.26 -12.05 7.94
CA GLY A 197 -7.67 -11.86 8.31
C GLY A 197 -8.66 -12.54 7.36
N SER A 198 -9.93 -12.25 7.62
CA SER A 198 -11.10 -12.69 6.84
C SER A 198 -11.36 -11.74 5.68
N TYR A 199 -11.46 -12.24 4.46
CA TYR A 199 -11.81 -11.44 3.29
C TYR A 199 -13.10 -11.91 2.64
N THR A 200 -13.96 -10.95 2.31
CA THR A 200 -15.20 -11.17 1.57
C THR A 200 -15.35 -10.12 0.47
N VAL A 201 -16.18 -10.42 -0.53
CA VAL A 201 -16.56 -9.46 -1.56
C VAL A 201 -18.08 -9.46 -1.73
N THR A 202 -18.66 -8.27 -1.82
CA THR A 202 -20.08 -8.07 -2.16
C THR A 202 -20.17 -7.62 -3.61
N VAL A 203 -20.96 -8.33 -4.41
CA VAL A 203 -21.26 -8.04 -5.81
C VAL A 203 -22.68 -7.50 -5.91
N SER A 204 -22.89 -6.37 -6.59
CA SER A 204 -24.22 -5.75 -6.70
C SER A 204 -24.59 -5.31 -8.12
N ASN A 205 -25.89 -5.38 -8.42
CA ASN A 205 -26.53 -4.77 -9.58
C ASN A 205 -27.94 -4.27 -9.23
N ALA A 206 -28.71 -3.81 -10.23
CA ALA A 206 -30.05 -3.26 -10.02
C ALA A 206 -31.09 -4.28 -9.49
N ALA A 207 -30.84 -5.58 -9.61
CA ALA A 207 -31.74 -6.64 -9.13
C ALA A 207 -31.38 -7.14 -7.71
N GLY A 208 -30.19 -6.82 -7.18
CA GLY A 208 -29.80 -7.17 -5.81
C GLY A 208 -28.30 -7.32 -5.60
N THR A 209 -27.94 -8.04 -4.54
CA THR A 209 -26.56 -8.24 -4.07
C THR A 209 -26.29 -9.70 -3.74
N ALA A 210 -25.04 -10.14 -3.92
CA ALA A 210 -24.53 -11.41 -3.39
C ALA A 210 -23.18 -11.16 -2.68
N THR A 211 -22.98 -11.81 -1.53
CA THR A 211 -21.72 -11.72 -0.75
C THR A 211 -21.06 -13.09 -0.73
N SER A 212 -19.73 -13.12 -0.91
CA SER A 212 -18.97 -14.37 -0.98
C SER A 212 -18.90 -15.09 0.37
N SER A 213 -18.56 -16.39 0.33
CA SER A 213 -17.95 -17.03 1.50
C SER A 213 -16.63 -16.36 1.85
N GLU A 214 -16.22 -16.52 3.10
CA GLU A 214 -14.95 -15.99 3.61
C GLU A 214 -13.75 -16.71 2.99
N ALA A 215 -12.76 -15.94 2.56
CA ALA A 215 -11.41 -16.39 2.27
C ALA A 215 -10.47 -15.89 3.37
N THR A 216 -9.77 -16.82 4.03
CA THR A 216 -8.80 -16.47 5.08
C THR A 216 -7.43 -16.25 4.46
N ILE A 217 -6.83 -15.10 4.76
CA ILE A 217 -5.43 -14.84 4.47
C ILE A 217 -4.60 -15.08 5.73
N THR A 218 -3.61 -15.96 5.62
CA THR A 218 -2.59 -16.18 6.64
C THR A 218 -1.25 -15.61 6.17
N VAL A 219 -0.67 -14.72 6.96
CA VAL A 219 0.67 -14.19 6.70
C VAL A 219 1.61 -14.72 7.76
N SER A 220 2.47 -15.65 7.35
CA SER A 220 3.51 -16.20 8.21
C SER A 220 4.60 -15.14 8.38
N THR A 221 4.78 -14.67 9.62
CA THR A 221 5.99 -13.97 10.02
C THR A 221 6.99 -15.03 10.47
N SER A 222 8.22 -14.97 9.95
CA SER A 222 9.34 -15.75 10.43
C SER A 222 9.74 -15.27 11.83
N SER A 223 8.90 -15.58 12.81
CA SER A 223 9.09 -15.20 14.21
C SER A 223 10.00 -16.22 14.90
N GLY A 224 11.28 -15.88 15.04
CA GLY A 224 12.14 -16.32 16.15
C GLY A 224 13.06 -17.52 15.92
N SER A 225 14.34 -17.26 15.60
CA SER A 225 15.54 -18.02 15.98
C SER A 225 15.40 -19.54 16.12
N SER A 226 15.87 -20.28 15.10
CA SER A 226 16.73 -21.45 15.34
C SER A 226 17.38 -22.01 14.06
N ALA A 227 16.79 -21.83 12.87
CA ALA A 227 17.35 -22.44 11.67
C ALA A 227 18.63 -21.75 11.18
N LEU A 228 18.64 -20.41 11.04
CA LEU A 228 19.82 -19.72 10.51
C LEU A 228 20.99 -19.79 11.50
N ALA A 229 20.75 -19.40 12.76
CA ALA A 229 21.80 -19.41 13.79
C ALA A 229 22.40 -20.80 14.00
N ALA A 230 21.59 -21.87 14.03
CA ALA A 230 22.11 -23.24 14.17
C ALA A 230 22.85 -23.71 12.91
N THR A 231 22.32 -23.46 11.72
CA THR A 231 22.95 -23.84 10.44
C THR A 231 24.30 -23.14 10.29
N VAL A 232 24.34 -21.82 10.52
CA VAL A 232 25.58 -21.04 10.40
C VAL A 232 26.56 -21.43 11.50
N THR A 233 26.12 -21.66 12.74
CA THR A 233 26.99 -22.14 13.81
C THR A 233 27.64 -23.47 13.46
N THR A 234 26.87 -24.41 12.91
CA THR A 234 27.38 -25.72 12.50
C THR A 234 28.44 -25.58 11.39
N ALA A 235 28.18 -24.72 10.40
CA ALA A 235 29.14 -24.45 9.34
C ALA A 235 30.38 -23.71 9.84
N ALA A 236 30.22 -22.77 10.78
CA ALA A 236 31.31 -22.02 11.40
C ALA A 236 32.22 -22.93 12.25
N GLN A 237 31.64 -23.85 13.03
CA GLN A 237 32.39 -24.84 13.79
C GLN A 237 33.13 -25.81 12.87
N SER A 238 32.50 -26.20 11.74
CA SER A 238 33.13 -27.03 10.72
C SER A 238 34.34 -26.32 10.11
N PHE A 239 34.19 -25.05 9.70
CA PHE A 239 35.30 -24.22 9.22
C PHE A 239 36.40 -24.10 10.27
N TYR A 240 36.06 -23.75 11.52
CA TYR A 240 37.00 -23.63 12.62
C TYR A 240 37.81 -24.92 12.85
N GLY A 241 37.16 -26.09 12.75
CA GLY A 241 37.80 -27.40 12.88
C GLY A 241 38.82 -27.71 11.78
N THR A 242 38.75 -27.05 10.62
CA THR A 242 39.74 -27.20 9.54
C THR A 242 41.00 -26.35 9.73
N LEU A 243 40.97 -25.40 10.67
CA LEU A 243 42.05 -24.42 10.88
C LEU A 243 43.17 -24.96 11.77
N SER A 244 44.40 -24.50 11.53
CA SER A 244 45.51 -24.71 12.46
C SER A 244 45.31 -23.92 13.76
N SER A 245 46.04 -24.25 14.83
CA SER A 245 45.91 -23.53 16.11
C SER A 245 46.23 -22.03 16.00
N SER A 246 47.17 -21.63 15.13
CA SER A 246 47.48 -20.22 14.87
C SER A 246 46.35 -19.51 14.10
N GLN A 247 45.76 -20.18 13.12
CA GLN A 247 44.60 -19.68 12.39
C GLN A 247 43.37 -19.58 13.31
N GLN A 248 43.14 -20.57 14.17
CA GLN A 248 42.07 -20.56 15.18
C GLN A 248 42.19 -19.36 16.14
N SER A 249 43.40 -19.08 16.61
CA SER A 249 43.68 -17.92 17.47
C SER A 249 43.46 -16.58 16.76
N SER A 250 43.62 -16.56 15.43
CA SER A 250 43.43 -15.35 14.61
C SER A 250 41.97 -15.16 14.22
N VAL A 251 41.25 -16.25 13.91
CA VAL A 251 39.84 -16.19 13.47
C VAL A 251 38.92 -15.87 14.64
N GLN A 252 39.09 -16.48 15.81
CA GLN A 252 38.16 -16.32 16.93
C GLN A 252 38.71 -15.33 17.96
N LEU A 253 38.07 -14.17 18.04
CA LEU A 253 38.42 -13.08 18.93
C LEU A 253 37.36 -12.91 20.02
N SER A 254 37.76 -12.38 21.17
CA SER A 254 36.81 -12.05 22.23
C SER A 254 35.87 -10.93 21.79
N TRP A 255 34.61 -11.03 22.23
CA TRP A 255 33.63 -9.97 22.01
C TRP A 255 34.04 -8.68 22.74
N SER A 256 34.19 -7.61 21.97
CA SER A 256 34.15 -6.24 22.44
C SER A 256 33.67 -5.35 21.30
N LEU A 257 33.11 -4.18 21.63
CA LEU A 257 32.70 -3.20 20.62
C LEU A 257 33.88 -2.74 19.76
N ASP A 258 35.04 -2.53 20.37
CA ASP A 258 36.25 -2.13 19.66
C ASP A 258 36.72 -3.22 18.70
N THR A 259 36.66 -4.49 19.12
CA THR A 259 36.95 -5.62 18.24
C THR A 259 35.96 -5.66 17.06
N ALA A 260 34.66 -5.54 17.31
CA ALA A 260 33.64 -5.57 16.27
C ALA A 260 33.75 -4.40 15.27
N ARG A 261 34.21 -3.24 15.75
CA ARG A 261 34.51 -2.06 14.93
C ARG A 261 35.81 -2.17 14.14
N LYS A 262 36.61 -3.21 14.39
CA LYS A 262 37.95 -3.32 13.80
C LYS A 262 37.94 -3.83 12.35
N TRP A 263 37.45 -2.99 11.45
CA TRP A 263 37.43 -3.20 10.00
C TRP A 263 37.65 -1.89 9.25
N SER A 264 38.02 -1.96 7.98
CA SER A 264 38.29 -0.79 7.15
C SER A 264 38.18 -1.13 5.67
N ASN A 265 37.70 -0.17 4.89
CA ASN A 265 37.75 -0.20 3.42
C ASN A 265 39.02 0.45 2.85
N LEU A 266 40.07 0.68 3.65
CA LEU A 266 41.37 1.11 3.12
C LEU A 266 42.17 -0.08 2.55
N PRO A 267 43.14 0.16 1.66
CA PRO A 267 44.07 -0.89 1.20
C PRO A 267 44.70 -1.67 2.37
N ALA A 268 44.86 -2.99 2.21
CA ALA A 268 45.37 -3.87 3.28
C ALA A 268 46.78 -3.49 3.78
N ALA A 269 47.59 -2.81 2.96
CA ALA A 269 48.89 -2.29 3.37
C ALA A 269 48.81 -1.14 4.40
N MET A 270 47.66 -0.47 4.53
CA MET A 270 47.47 0.69 5.41
C MET A 270 46.82 0.33 6.74
N VAL A 271 46.14 -0.82 6.82
CA VAL A 271 45.27 -1.17 7.95
C VAL A 271 45.33 -2.66 8.26
N ALA A 272 45.33 -2.99 9.56
CA ALA A 272 45.16 -4.36 10.02
C ALA A 272 43.66 -4.64 10.27
N ARG A 273 43.16 -5.73 9.69
CA ARG A 273 41.81 -6.25 9.92
C ARG A 273 41.85 -7.42 10.91
N ASN A 274 40.71 -7.74 11.50
CA ASN A 274 40.57 -8.96 12.31
C ASN A 274 40.59 -10.21 11.42
N GLY A 275 41.00 -11.32 12.00
CA GLY A 275 40.75 -12.63 11.40
C GLY A 275 41.91 -13.21 10.60
N VAL A 276 41.59 -14.29 9.90
CA VAL A 276 42.49 -14.98 8.98
C VAL A 276 42.28 -14.46 7.55
N ALA A 277 43.36 -14.14 6.84
CA ALA A 277 43.30 -13.75 5.45
C ALA A 277 42.94 -14.95 4.56
N LEU A 278 42.11 -14.77 3.54
CA LEU A 278 41.77 -15.83 2.58
C LEU A 278 43.01 -16.36 1.85
N SER A 279 44.02 -15.52 1.62
CA SER A 279 45.32 -15.93 1.06
C SER A 279 46.06 -16.95 1.92
N SER A 280 45.81 -16.97 3.24
CA SER A 280 46.45 -17.91 4.18
C SER A 280 45.72 -19.26 4.30
N LEU A 281 44.55 -19.40 3.69
CA LEU A 281 43.72 -20.60 3.79
C LEU A 281 44.09 -21.62 2.69
N SER A 282 44.13 -22.90 3.07
CA SER A 282 44.21 -24.00 2.10
C SER A 282 42.92 -24.13 1.29
N THR A 283 42.95 -24.90 0.20
CA THR A 283 41.75 -25.15 -0.63
C THR A 283 40.60 -25.73 0.20
N ALA A 284 40.88 -26.71 1.07
CA ALA A 284 39.86 -27.31 1.93
C ALA A 284 39.27 -26.29 2.93
N GLN A 285 40.11 -25.43 3.50
CA GLN A 285 39.68 -24.36 4.41
C GLN A 285 38.82 -23.31 3.69
N LYS A 286 39.18 -22.93 2.45
CA LYS A 286 38.38 -22.03 1.61
C LYS A 286 37.02 -22.63 1.26
N THR A 287 36.96 -23.93 0.95
CA THR A 287 35.69 -24.63 0.73
C THR A 287 34.80 -24.57 1.97
N ALA A 288 35.34 -24.86 3.16
CA ALA A 288 34.57 -24.79 4.40
C ALA A 288 34.12 -23.35 4.73
N ALA A 289 34.98 -22.35 4.50
CA ALA A 289 34.64 -20.94 4.63
C ALA A 289 33.48 -20.53 3.69
N ASN A 290 33.54 -20.92 2.43
CA ASN A 290 32.49 -20.63 1.45
C ASN A 290 31.15 -21.28 1.83
N THR A 291 31.16 -22.51 2.36
CA THR A 291 29.94 -23.15 2.88
C THR A 291 29.33 -22.34 4.02
N MET A 292 30.15 -21.86 4.97
CA MET A 292 29.68 -21.02 6.08
C MET A 292 29.12 -19.69 5.59
N ILE A 293 29.80 -19.02 4.65
CA ILE A 293 29.34 -17.73 4.10
C ILE A 293 28.03 -17.90 3.32
N ALA A 294 27.92 -18.96 2.51
CA ALA A 294 26.69 -19.27 1.79
C ALA A 294 25.54 -19.62 2.74
N ALA A 295 25.81 -20.23 3.90
CA ALA A 295 24.81 -20.48 4.93
C ALA A 295 24.35 -19.18 5.63
N ALA A 296 25.20 -18.15 5.69
CA ALA A 296 24.93 -16.91 6.40
C ALA A 296 24.22 -15.83 5.56
N LEU A 297 24.19 -15.99 4.24
CA LEU A 297 23.66 -15.01 3.27
C LEU A 297 22.53 -15.61 2.44
N SER A 298 21.77 -14.77 1.72
CA SER A 298 20.90 -15.27 0.64
C SER A 298 21.73 -15.72 -0.57
N THR A 299 21.09 -16.38 -1.54
CA THR A 299 21.69 -16.64 -2.86
C THR A 299 22.25 -15.35 -3.47
N SER A 300 21.46 -14.27 -3.46
CA SER A 300 21.90 -12.96 -3.99
C SER A 300 23.05 -12.36 -3.18
N GLY A 301 23.05 -12.51 -1.86
CA GLY A 301 24.16 -12.08 -1.01
C GLY A 301 25.45 -12.86 -1.26
N ASN A 302 25.36 -14.18 -1.44
CA ASN A 302 26.50 -15.01 -1.79
C ASN A 302 27.02 -14.67 -3.20
N THR A 303 26.14 -14.44 -4.18
CA THR A 303 26.54 -13.96 -5.52
C THR A 303 27.24 -12.61 -5.44
N LEU A 304 26.74 -11.69 -4.62
CA LEU A 304 27.38 -10.39 -4.38
C LEU A 304 28.77 -10.57 -3.78
N TRP A 305 28.91 -11.37 -2.72
CA TRP A 305 30.21 -11.70 -2.10
C TRP A 305 31.22 -12.24 -3.12
N GLN A 306 30.84 -13.26 -3.90
CA GLN A 306 31.72 -13.86 -4.91
C GLN A 306 32.06 -12.87 -6.02
N GLY A 307 31.11 -12.05 -6.45
CA GLY A 307 31.35 -11.02 -7.47
C GLY A 307 32.32 -9.94 -7.01
N LEU A 308 32.29 -9.54 -5.74
CA LEU A 308 33.23 -8.57 -5.19
C LEU A 308 34.65 -9.13 -5.03
N LEU A 309 34.79 -10.40 -4.63
CA LEU A 309 36.08 -11.09 -4.68
C LEU A 309 36.64 -11.13 -6.11
N ALA A 310 35.79 -11.45 -7.10
CA ALA A 310 36.17 -11.49 -8.50
C ALA A 310 36.54 -10.11 -9.06
N ALA A 311 35.89 -9.05 -8.60
CA ALA A 311 36.24 -7.67 -8.97
C ALA A 311 37.64 -7.33 -8.47
N ASP A 312 37.96 -7.66 -7.23
CA ASP A 312 39.30 -7.41 -6.68
C ASP A 312 40.39 -8.23 -7.38
N ASP A 313 40.10 -9.47 -7.76
CA ASP A 313 41.00 -10.29 -8.57
C ASP A 313 41.17 -9.71 -9.99
N TYR A 314 40.10 -9.15 -10.58
CA TYR A 314 40.18 -8.43 -11.85
C TYR A 314 41.09 -7.21 -11.76
N LEU A 315 40.92 -6.37 -10.72
CA LEU A 315 41.76 -5.20 -10.47
C LEU A 315 43.23 -5.55 -10.29
N TYR A 316 43.51 -6.64 -9.56
CA TYR A 316 44.85 -7.19 -9.44
C TYR A 316 45.44 -7.55 -10.81
N ALA A 317 44.68 -8.28 -11.64
CA ALA A 317 45.10 -8.75 -12.95
C ALA A 317 45.40 -7.62 -13.96
N ILE A 318 44.69 -6.49 -13.86
CA ILE A 318 44.92 -5.32 -14.74
C ILE A 318 45.97 -4.34 -14.20
N GLY A 319 46.71 -4.70 -13.14
CA GLY A 319 47.84 -3.92 -12.65
C GLY A 319 47.56 -3.04 -11.44
N GLY A 320 46.46 -3.26 -10.70
CA GLY A 320 46.18 -2.57 -9.44
C GLY A 320 47.17 -2.88 -8.31
N GLY A 321 47.94 -3.96 -8.44
CA GLY A 321 48.96 -4.37 -7.47
C GLY A 321 48.39 -5.11 -6.26
N SER A 322 49.26 -5.47 -5.32
CA SER A 322 48.94 -6.38 -4.19
C SER A 322 47.92 -5.85 -3.18
N SER A 323 47.48 -4.59 -3.30
CA SER A 323 46.37 -4.06 -2.50
C SER A 323 45.01 -4.61 -2.94
N TYR A 324 44.92 -5.14 -4.17
CA TYR A 324 43.74 -5.77 -4.74
C TYR A 324 43.93 -7.28 -4.83
N GLY A 325 42.82 -8.00 -4.79
CA GLY A 325 42.73 -9.45 -4.87
C GLY A 325 41.92 -10.05 -3.73
N SER A 326 41.21 -11.14 -4.02
CA SER A 326 40.39 -11.90 -3.08
C SER A 326 41.20 -12.45 -1.89
N GLY A 327 42.51 -12.60 -2.05
CA GLY A 327 43.44 -12.98 -0.98
C GLY A 327 43.53 -11.97 0.17
N ASN A 328 43.10 -10.72 -0.03
CA ASN A 328 43.12 -9.63 0.94
C ASN A 328 41.83 -9.49 1.76
N TYR A 329 40.94 -10.49 1.66
CA TYR A 329 39.74 -10.57 2.47
C TYR A 329 40.00 -11.41 3.72
N TYR A 330 39.29 -11.12 4.78
CA TYR A 330 39.49 -11.71 6.10
C TYR A 330 38.19 -12.22 6.68
N ILE A 331 38.30 -13.32 7.43
CA ILE A 331 37.20 -13.92 8.18
C ILE A 331 37.55 -13.87 9.66
N ALA A 332 36.65 -13.35 10.48
CA ALA A 332 36.74 -13.38 11.93
C ALA A 332 35.41 -13.77 12.58
N PHE A 333 35.49 -14.44 13.73
CA PHE A 333 34.42 -14.64 14.68
C PHE A 333 34.67 -13.71 15.86
N ILE A 334 33.74 -12.79 16.11
CA ILE A 334 33.80 -11.93 17.28
C ILE A 334 32.87 -12.53 18.33
N GLY A 335 33.45 -13.22 19.31
CA GLY A 335 32.77 -14.19 20.16
C GLY A 335 32.90 -15.62 19.63
N THR A 336 32.39 -16.58 20.40
CA THR A 336 32.41 -18.01 20.04
C THR A 336 31.16 -18.37 19.24
N PRO A 337 31.26 -18.97 18.04
CA PRO A 337 30.11 -19.44 17.29
C PRO A 337 29.19 -20.33 18.12
N SER A 338 27.94 -19.90 18.27
CA SER A 338 26.94 -20.55 19.11
C SER A 338 25.55 -20.37 18.51
N ALA A 339 24.71 -21.40 18.65
CA ALA A 339 23.31 -21.34 18.23
C ALA A 339 22.44 -20.52 19.19
N THR A 340 22.95 -20.19 20.38
CA THR A 340 22.19 -19.53 21.46
C THR A 340 22.88 -18.29 22.02
N SER A 341 24.22 -18.30 22.09
CA SER A 341 25.00 -17.16 22.59
C SER A 341 25.29 -16.18 21.46
N PHE A 342 25.37 -14.90 21.80
CA PHE A 342 25.71 -13.85 20.84
C PHE A 342 27.13 -14.01 20.27
N TRP A 343 27.26 -13.84 18.95
CA TRP A 343 28.54 -13.74 18.26
C TRP A 343 28.35 -13.03 16.91
N VAL A 344 29.44 -12.55 16.30
CA VAL A 344 29.43 -11.90 14.98
C VAL A 344 30.33 -12.65 14.02
N LEU A 345 29.81 -12.98 12.84
CA LEU A 345 30.63 -13.33 11.68
C LEU A 345 31.04 -12.03 10.99
N GLN A 346 32.33 -11.73 11.03
CA GLN A 346 32.91 -10.56 10.38
C GLN A 346 33.66 -11.01 9.11
N LEU A 347 33.18 -10.55 7.95
CA LEU A 347 33.83 -10.72 6.65
C LEU A 347 34.28 -9.35 6.19
N THR A 348 35.57 -9.15 5.93
CA THR A 348 36.09 -7.80 5.64
C THR A 348 37.13 -7.83 4.53
N GLY A 349 37.20 -6.77 3.75
CA GLY A 349 38.15 -6.54 2.67
C GLY A 349 38.19 -5.06 2.32
N HIS A 350 38.85 -4.71 1.22
CA HIS A 350 38.85 -3.33 0.72
C HIS A 350 37.45 -2.93 0.23
N HIS A 351 36.82 -3.77 -0.60
CA HIS A 351 35.52 -3.53 -1.22
C HIS A 351 34.33 -4.20 -0.53
N LEU A 352 34.52 -4.77 0.66
CA LEU A 352 33.39 -5.34 1.39
C LEU A 352 33.62 -5.32 2.90
N THR A 353 32.56 -5.07 3.66
CA THR A 353 32.46 -5.51 5.04
C THR A 353 31.06 -6.00 5.35
N TYR A 354 30.98 -7.19 5.95
CA TYR A 354 29.78 -7.76 6.56
C TYR A 354 30.07 -8.00 8.05
N ASN A 355 29.28 -7.39 8.93
CA ASN A 355 29.25 -7.71 10.36
C ASN A 355 27.92 -8.41 10.71
N ILE A 356 27.82 -9.71 10.45
CA ILE A 356 26.58 -10.49 10.62
C ILE A 356 26.47 -10.92 12.09
N ALA A 357 25.55 -10.28 12.82
CA ALA A 357 25.29 -10.61 14.22
C ALA A 357 24.29 -11.77 14.35
N PHE A 358 24.66 -12.78 15.14
CA PHE A 358 23.81 -13.91 15.51
C PHE A 358 23.41 -13.82 16.97
N ASN A 359 22.16 -14.18 17.27
CA ASN A 359 21.58 -14.16 18.63
C ASN A 359 21.69 -12.77 19.30
N GLY A 360 21.69 -11.70 18.48
CA GLY A 360 21.63 -10.31 18.93
C GLY A 360 20.18 -9.84 19.15
N THR A 361 20.03 -8.68 19.78
CA THR A 361 18.73 -8.00 19.95
C THR A 361 18.15 -7.50 18.63
N THR A 362 19.04 -7.16 17.70
CA THR A 362 18.74 -6.79 16.31
C THR A 362 19.48 -7.74 15.39
N LYS A 363 18.82 -8.25 14.35
CA LYS A 363 19.43 -9.17 13.40
C LYS A 363 19.81 -8.47 12.09
N GLY A 364 20.85 -8.99 11.41
CA GLY A 364 21.32 -8.47 10.11
C GLY A 364 22.82 -8.17 10.09
N PRO A 365 23.45 -8.08 8.91
CA PRO A 365 24.79 -7.57 8.80
C PRO A 365 24.81 -6.06 8.82
N THR A 366 25.16 -5.52 9.98
CA THR A 366 25.30 -4.09 10.12
C THR A 366 26.54 -3.76 10.97
N PRO A 367 27.43 -2.91 10.47
CA PRO A 367 27.41 -2.27 9.14
C PRO A 367 27.64 -3.27 7.98
N LEU A 368 27.08 -2.92 6.81
CA LEU A 368 27.41 -3.50 5.50
C LEU A 368 28.06 -2.43 4.63
N PHE A 369 29.35 -2.58 4.34
CA PHE A 369 30.06 -1.76 3.35
C PHE A 369 30.21 -2.54 2.05
N LEU A 370 29.98 -1.89 0.92
CA LEU A 370 30.26 -2.44 -0.40
C LEU A 370 31.03 -1.40 -1.21
N GLY A 371 32.06 -1.85 -1.90
CA GLY A 371 32.73 -1.12 -2.95
C GLY A 371 32.80 -1.96 -4.22
N ILE A 372 32.89 -1.33 -5.38
CA ILE A 372 33.06 -2.07 -6.63
C ILE A 372 33.73 -1.20 -7.68
N GLU A 373 34.82 -1.72 -8.25
CA GLU A 373 35.48 -1.27 -9.47
C GLU A 373 35.84 -2.51 -10.30
N PRO A 374 35.43 -2.63 -11.59
CA PRO A 374 34.78 -1.63 -12.44
C PRO A 374 33.26 -1.47 -12.16
N ARG A 375 32.67 -0.34 -12.59
CA ARG A 375 31.27 0.03 -12.29
C ARG A 375 30.23 -0.88 -12.97
N THR A 376 30.58 -1.42 -14.14
CA THR A 376 29.72 -2.28 -14.96
C THR A 376 30.20 -3.72 -14.96
N SER A 377 29.45 -4.60 -15.64
CA SER A 377 29.81 -5.99 -15.78
C SER A 377 31.24 -6.19 -16.31
N PHE A 378 31.94 -7.18 -15.78
CA PHE A 378 33.30 -7.55 -16.19
C PHE A 378 33.43 -9.08 -16.26
N THR A 379 34.46 -9.55 -16.96
CA THR A 379 34.69 -10.98 -17.17
C THR A 379 36.03 -11.41 -16.58
N VAL A 380 36.01 -12.45 -15.74
CA VAL A 380 37.20 -13.09 -15.19
C VAL A 380 37.05 -14.59 -15.39
N ASN A 381 38.09 -15.25 -15.94
CA ASN A 381 38.10 -16.71 -16.17
C ASN A 381 36.88 -17.26 -16.92
N GLY A 382 36.33 -16.48 -17.87
CA GLY A 382 35.16 -16.86 -18.68
C GLY A 382 33.80 -16.68 -17.99
N ALA A 383 33.76 -16.27 -16.72
CA ALA A 383 32.53 -15.90 -16.02
C ALA A 383 32.32 -14.39 -16.03
N THR A 384 31.09 -13.95 -16.28
CA THR A 384 30.69 -12.53 -16.25
C THR A 384 30.03 -12.20 -14.92
N TYR A 385 30.50 -11.14 -14.29
CA TYR A 385 30.05 -10.66 -12.99
C TYR A 385 29.50 -9.24 -13.14
N ASP A 386 28.39 -8.95 -12.47
CA ASP A 386 27.85 -7.58 -12.30
C ASP A 386 27.37 -7.42 -10.84
N PRO A 387 28.32 -7.43 -9.87
CA PRO A 387 27.99 -7.23 -8.49
C PRO A 387 27.36 -5.84 -8.31
N MET A 388 26.47 -5.71 -7.32
CA MET A 388 25.74 -4.48 -7.01
C MET A 388 24.77 -3.98 -8.10
N SER A 389 24.41 -4.79 -9.10
CA SER A 389 23.49 -4.37 -10.18
C SER A 389 22.13 -3.88 -9.67
N ALA A 390 21.54 -4.58 -8.70
CA ALA A 390 20.28 -4.18 -8.07
C ALA A 390 20.40 -2.86 -7.28
N GLN A 391 21.49 -2.71 -6.51
CA GLN A 391 21.78 -1.48 -5.75
C GLN A 391 21.99 -0.30 -6.70
N ARG A 392 22.83 -0.47 -7.72
CA ARG A 392 23.10 0.55 -8.73
C ARG A 392 21.83 0.99 -9.47
N THR A 393 20.99 0.04 -9.87
CA THR A 393 19.76 0.33 -10.63
C THR A 393 18.75 1.08 -9.77
N SER A 394 18.44 0.57 -8.59
CA SER A 394 17.48 1.20 -7.66
C SER A 394 17.94 2.60 -7.22
N VAL A 395 19.24 2.78 -6.95
CA VAL A 395 19.80 4.08 -6.60
C VAL A 395 19.77 5.04 -7.80
N SER A 396 20.08 4.58 -9.01
CA SER A 396 19.98 5.39 -10.24
C SER A 396 18.57 5.94 -10.45
N ASP A 397 17.57 5.08 -10.29
CA ASP A 397 16.17 5.44 -10.47
C ASP A 397 15.73 6.46 -9.42
N LEU A 398 16.10 6.24 -8.15
CA LEU A 398 15.81 7.19 -7.07
C LEU A 398 16.53 8.52 -7.30
N ALA A 399 17.84 8.52 -7.58
CA ALA A 399 18.63 9.73 -7.83
C ALA A 399 18.01 10.59 -8.93
N THR A 400 17.60 9.94 -10.03
CA THR A 400 16.94 10.60 -11.15
C THR A 400 15.63 11.27 -10.73
N ALA A 401 14.81 10.58 -9.94
CA ALA A 401 13.55 11.11 -9.44
C ALA A 401 13.74 12.29 -8.46
N LEU A 402 14.74 12.21 -7.58
CA LEU A 402 14.98 13.21 -6.54
C LEU A 402 15.30 14.61 -7.09
N LYS A 403 15.81 14.71 -8.32
CA LYS A 403 16.06 16.00 -8.98
C LYS A 403 14.81 16.86 -9.17
N SER A 404 13.62 16.25 -9.15
CA SER A 404 12.34 16.98 -9.19
C SER A 404 11.95 17.60 -7.84
N TYR A 405 12.69 17.32 -6.77
CA TYR A 405 12.40 17.74 -5.40
C TYR A 405 13.53 18.61 -4.87
N SER A 406 13.36 19.93 -4.91
CA SER A 406 14.41 20.88 -4.47
C SER A 406 14.87 20.65 -3.02
N ALA A 407 13.97 20.21 -2.13
CA ALA A 407 14.28 19.86 -0.75
C ALA A 407 15.14 18.59 -0.59
N ALA A 408 15.25 17.76 -1.64
CA ALA A 408 16.09 16.57 -1.64
C ALA A 408 17.58 16.88 -1.88
N ALA A 409 17.91 18.06 -2.41
CA ALA A 409 19.29 18.44 -2.71
C ALA A 409 20.05 18.80 -1.42
N LEU A 410 21.17 18.13 -1.19
CA LEU A 410 22.12 18.47 -0.12
C LEU A 410 23.22 19.39 -0.63
N SER A 411 23.64 20.31 0.23
CA SER A 411 24.87 21.08 0.05
C SER A 411 26.06 20.29 0.56
N GLY A 412 27.12 20.15 -0.24
CA GLY A 412 28.37 19.50 0.17
C GLY A 412 29.00 18.69 -0.94
N THR A 413 30.21 18.20 -0.67
CA THR A 413 30.96 17.31 -1.57
C THR A 413 31.02 15.92 -0.94
N TYR A 414 30.60 14.92 -1.70
CA TYR A 414 30.50 13.53 -1.26
C TYR A 414 31.29 12.66 -2.24
N ALA A 415 32.61 12.70 -2.12
CA ALA A 415 33.51 12.09 -3.10
C ALA A 415 33.78 10.59 -2.83
N ASP A 416 33.67 10.17 -1.58
CA ASP A 416 34.03 8.83 -1.11
C ASP A 416 33.33 8.52 0.23
N LEU A 417 33.27 7.25 0.61
CA LEU A 417 32.87 6.76 1.93
C LEU A 417 34.03 5.97 2.54
N LEU A 418 34.88 6.62 3.36
CA LEU A 418 36.08 6.02 3.93
C LEU A 418 35.95 5.66 5.42
N PHE A 419 36.38 4.45 5.77
CA PHE A 419 36.27 3.85 7.10
C PHE A 419 37.64 3.39 7.59
N GLY A 420 38.09 3.96 8.71
CA GLY A 420 39.34 3.57 9.37
C GLY A 420 39.19 2.32 10.25
N ALA A 421 40.32 1.67 10.53
CA ALA A 421 40.40 0.34 11.13
C ALA A 421 39.76 0.14 12.50
N ASN A 422 39.29 1.16 13.22
CA ASN A 422 38.67 1.03 14.54
C ASN A 422 37.23 1.57 14.59
N GLY A 423 36.55 1.66 13.43
CA GLY A 423 35.28 2.40 13.34
C GLY A 423 35.45 3.90 13.64
N SER A 424 36.69 4.38 13.68
CA SER A 424 37.07 5.79 13.80
C SER A 424 36.85 6.53 12.47
N GLY A 425 35.88 6.09 11.65
CA GLY A 425 35.49 6.67 10.37
C GLY A 425 35.54 8.19 10.45
N ASN A 426 36.55 8.74 9.79
CA ASN A 426 36.80 10.15 9.45
C ASN A 426 38.30 10.31 9.19
N ILE A 427 38.75 9.78 8.06
CA ILE A 427 40.01 10.23 7.48
C ILE A 427 39.74 11.45 6.56
N ASP A 428 38.49 11.61 6.11
CA ASP A 428 38.02 12.68 5.21
C ASP A 428 36.88 13.55 5.77
N GLY A 429 36.23 13.18 6.89
CA GLY A 429 35.17 13.98 7.51
C GLY A 429 33.73 13.57 7.15
N THR A 430 33.53 12.50 6.38
CA THR A 430 32.22 12.14 5.80
C THR A 430 31.40 11.12 6.61
N TYR A 431 31.97 10.48 7.63
CA TYR A 431 31.26 9.48 8.44
C TYR A 431 30.48 10.13 9.61
N PRO A 432 29.15 9.95 9.69
CA PRO A 432 28.41 10.33 10.88
C PRO A 432 28.65 9.30 11.99
N LYS A 433 29.44 9.68 13.01
CA LYS A 433 29.39 9.05 14.34
C LYS A 433 28.03 9.26 15.01
N SER A 434 27.34 10.32 14.60
CA SER A 434 26.00 10.71 15.04
C SER A 434 25.12 10.89 13.82
N TYR A 435 23.97 10.24 13.78
CA TYR A 435 23.00 10.45 12.72
C TYR A 435 22.40 11.87 12.83
N PRO A 436 22.06 12.54 11.71
CA PRO A 436 21.37 13.82 11.75
C PRO A 436 20.15 13.76 12.66
N SER A 437 20.06 14.68 13.62
CA SER A 437 18.88 14.84 14.48
C SER A 437 18.01 15.99 13.97
N GLY A 438 16.69 15.86 14.08
CA GLY A 438 15.74 16.83 13.53
C GLY A 438 15.44 16.63 12.04
N THR A 439 15.16 17.73 11.32
CA THR A 439 14.75 17.72 9.90
C THR A 439 15.76 18.42 8.97
N SER A 440 16.60 19.31 9.51
CA SER A 440 17.56 20.08 8.70
C SER A 440 18.63 19.19 8.08
N GLY A 441 18.90 19.38 6.79
CA GLY A 441 19.96 18.66 6.07
C GLY A 441 19.69 17.16 5.86
N ARG A 442 18.46 16.67 6.07
CA ARG A 442 18.09 15.26 5.88
C ARG A 442 17.60 14.94 4.47
N GLY A 443 17.12 15.93 3.74
CA GLY A 443 16.54 15.81 2.40
C GLY A 443 15.02 15.99 2.42
N VAL A 444 14.33 15.35 1.48
CA VAL A 444 12.87 15.37 1.40
C VAL A 444 12.29 14.18 2.14
N LEU A 445 11.17 14.39 2.85
CA LEU A 445 10.46 13.32 3.55
C LEU A 445 9.74 12.41 2.54
N TYR A 446 9.76 11.10 2.78
CA TYR A 446 9.11 10.08 1.95
C TYR A 446 7.64 10.39 1.63
N SER A 447 6.89 10.89 2.62
CA SER A 447 5.47 11.23 2.45
C SER A 447 5.23 12.44 1.53
N ALA A 448 6.27 13.23 1.22
CA ALA A 448 6.20 14.33 0.27
C ALA A 448 6.51 13.90 -1.18
N LEU A 449 6.91 12.65 -1.40
CA LEU A 449 7.16 12.09 -2.73
C LEU A 449 5.86 11.62 -3.38
N SER A 450 5.85 11.58 -4.73
CA SER A 450 4.81 10.89 -5.48
C SER A 450 4.77 9.39 -5.15
N THR A 451 3.63 8.72 -5.31
CA THR A 451 3.51 7.26 -5.10
C THR A 451 4.52 6.47 -5.94
N ALA A 452 4.80 6.92 -7.17
CA ALA A 452 5.78 6.29 -8.06
C ALA A 452 7.23 6.47 -7.58
N ASP A 453 7.55 7.56 -6.87
CA ASP A 453 8.89 7.81 -6.33
C ASP A 453 9.07 7.18 -4.94
N GLN A 454 8.00 7.10 -4.16
CA GLN A 454 7.91 6.29 -2.95
C GLN A 454 8.27 4.81 -3.22
N ALA A 455 7.83 4.25 -4.34
CA ALA A 455 8.20 2.89 -4.75
C ALA A 455 9.73 2.76 -5.00
N LYS A 456 10.40 3.80 -5.51
CA LYS A 456 11.85 3.81 -5.73
C LYS A 456 12.62 3.82 -4.41
N VAL A 457 12.14 4.53 -3.40
CA VAL A 457 12.73 4.48 -2.04
C VAL A 457 12.66 3.06 -1.48
N LYS A 458 11.49 2.40 -1.59
CA LYS A 458 11.31 1.00 -1.17
C LYS A 458 12.26 0.07 -1.93
N ALA A 459 12.40 0.25 -3.25
CA ALA A 459 13.28 -0.56 -4.09
C ALA A 459 14.75 -0.45 -3.67
N VAL A 460 15.23 0.76 -3.31
CA VAL A 460 16.60 0.94 -2.79
C VAL A 460 16.78 0.14 -1.50
N ILE A 461 15.89 0.28 -0.53
CA ILE A 461 15.97 -0.46 0.74
C ILE A 461 15.94 -1.97 0.49
N GLN A 462 15.05 -2.45 -0.38
CA GLN A 462 14.91 -3.87 -0.74
C GLN A 462 16.17 -4.43 -1.41
N ALA A 463 16.92 -3.64 -2.20
CA ALA A 463 18.15 -4.10 -2.83
C ALA A 463 19.24 -4.50 -1.82
N TYR A 464 19.27 -3.90 -0.62
CA TYR A 464 20.19 -4.27 0.46
C TYR A 464 19.63 -5.37 1.38
N ILE A 465 18.31 -5.37 1.62
CA ILE A 465 17.65 -6.43 2.38
C ILE A 465 17.73 -7.77 1.64
N GLY A 466 17.58 -7.77 0.31
CA GLY A 466 17.56 -8.99 -0.50
C GLY A 466 18.89 -9.76 -0.52
N THR A 467 20.00 -9.15 -0.07
CA THR A 467 21.28 -9.85 0.08
C THR A 467 21.40 -10.58 1.42
N GLN A 468 20.40 -10.44 2.31
CA GLN A 468 20.39 -11.07 3.62
C GLN A 468 19.69 -12.42 3.59
N ALA A 469 20.14 -13.34 4.45
CA ALA A 469 19.44 -14.60 4.68
C ALA A 469 17.95 -14.34 4.99
N THR A 470 17.06 -15.18 4.50
CA THR A 470 15.60 -14.94 4.50
C THR A 470 15.05 -14.55 5.88
N GLU A 471 15.47 -15.24 6.95
CA GLU A 471 15.05 -14.89 8.32
C GLU A 471 15.37 -13.42 8.68
N TYR A 472 16.54 -12.94 8.27
CA TYR A 472 16.95 -11.56 8.56
C TYR A 472 16.29 -10.59 7.57
N ALA A 473 16.15 -10.99 6.30
CA ALA A 473 15.49 -10.17 5.29
C ALA A 473 14.03 -9.82 5.66
N ASP A 474 13.29 -10.78 6.21
CA ASP A 474 11.90 -10.59 6.64
C ASP A 474 11.81 -9.60 7.82
N GLU A 475 12.66 -9.78 8.83
CA GLU A 475 12.73 -8.91 10.02
C GLU A 475 13.10 -7.47 9.64
N LEU A 476 14.11 -7.32 8.77
CA LEU A 476 14.55 -6.02 8.28
C LEU A 476 13.49 -5.36 7.39
N SER A 477 12.76 -6.13 6.59
CA SER A 477 11.65 -5.62 5.77
C SER A 477 10.56 -5.03 6.66
N ALA A 478 10.14 -5.77 7.69
CA ALA A 478 9.16 -5.29 8.65
C ALA A 478 9.63 -4.02 9.38
N ALA A 479 10.91 -3.96 9.73
CA ALA A 479 11.49 -2.82 10.43
C ALA A 479 11.60 -1.55 9.56
N TYR A 480 11.97 -1.68 8.29
CA TYR A 480 12.35 -0.54 7.45
C TYR A 480 11.26 -0.09 6.49
N LEU A 481 10.36 -1.00 6.09
CA LEU A 481 9.34 -0.77 5.08
C LEU A 481 7.93 -0.62 5.65
N SER A 482 7.78 -0.62 6.99
CA SER A 482 6.50 -0.30 7.62
C SER A 482 6.11 1.16 7.36
N ASP A 483 4.80 1.43 7.32
CA ASP A 483 4.28 2.79 7.11
C ASP A 483 4.82 3.77 8.16
N THR A 484 4.95 3.34 9.41
CA THR A 484 5.55 4.13 10.49
C THR A 484 7.00 4.49 10.23
N ALA A 485 7.81 3.52 9.79
CA ALA A 485 9.22 3.77 9.47
C ALA A 485 9.37 4.68 8.25
N LEU A 486 8.59 4.42 7.20
CA LEU A 486 8.61 5.20 5.96
C LEU A 486 8.10 6.62 6.17
N ALA A 487 7.09 6.85 7.00
CA ALA A 487 6.59 8.19 7.35
C ALA A 487 7.66 9.09 8.01
N GLN A 488 8.76 8.50 8.51
CA GLN A 488 9.89 9.19 9.12
C GLN A 488 11.19 9.05 8.30
N THR A 489 11.10 8.52 7.09
CA THR A 489 12.24 8.30 6.20
C THR A 489 12.46 9.50 5.30
N TYR A 490 13.69 10.01 5.29
CA TYR A 490 14.14 11.07 4.41
C TYR A 490 15.00 10.50 3.29
N VAL A 491 14.94 11.12 2.13
CA VAL A 491 15.80 10.79 1.00
C VAL A 491 16.42 12.05 0.43
N ALA A 492 17.66 11.92 0.00
CA ALA A 492 18.45 13.06 -0.45
C ALA A 492 19.43 12.67 -1.53
N TYR A 493 19.88 13.66 -2.29
CA TYR A 493 20.96 13.53 -3.25
C TYR A 493 21.93 14.71 -3.16
N ALA A 494 23.15 14.52 -3.65
CA ALA A 494 24.11 15.59 -3.88
C ALA A 494 24.86 15.37 -5.21
N GLY A 495 25.61 16.38 -5.64
CA GLY A 495 26.32 16.34 -6.93
C GLY A 495 25.35 16.34 -8.11
N ALA A 496 25.62 15.52 -9.13
CA ALA A 496 24.81 15.48 -10.35
C ALA A 496 23.46 14.74 -10.19
N GLY A 497 23.25 14.04 -9.06
CA GLY A 497 22.03 13.27 -8.83
C GLY A 497 21.89 12.12 -9.83
N ASP A 498 22.97 11.36 -10.03
CA ASP A 498 23.05 10.18 -10.89
C ASP A 498 23.99 9.11 -10.27
N VAL A 499 24.23 8.02 -11.00
CA VAL A 499 25.22 6.98 -10.62
C VAL A 499 26.36 6.88 -11.64
N ALA A 500 26.67 7.98 -12.34
CA ALA A 500 27.65 7.99 -13.43
C ALA A 500 28.70 9.10 -13.28
N THR A 501 28.41 10.12 -12.49
CA THR A 501 29.27 11.29 -12.31
C THR A 501 29.97 11.20 -10.95
N SER A 502 31.30 11.32 -10.94
CA SER A 502 32.08 11.39 -9.70
C SER A 502 31.59 12.54 -8.81
N GLY A 503 31.42 12.27 -7.52
CA GLY A 503 30.84 13.19 -6.53
C GLY A 503 29.32 13.18 -6.47
N SER A 504 28.64 12.37 -7.29
CA SER A 504 27.22 12.07 -7.09
C SER A 504 27.02 11.23 -5.83
N TYR A 505 25.95 11.53 -5.10
CA TYR A 505 25.63 10.85 -3.85
C TYR A 505 24.13 10.74 -3.63
N VAL A 506 23.69 9.64 -3.01
CA VAL A 506 22.31 9.40 -2.59
C VAL A 506 22.29 8.90 -1.15
N ARG A 507 21.32 9.38 -0.37
CA ARG A 507 21.06 8.90 0.99
C ARG A 507 19.61 8.50 1.21
N VAL A 508 19.42 7.39 1.90
CA VAL A 508 18.15 7.00 2.54
C VAL A 508 18.34 6.98 4.05
N ASP A 509 17.56 7.79 4.75
CA ASP A 509 17.71 8.10 6.18
C ASP A 509 16.38 7.89 6.91
N GLY A 510 16.16 6.67 7.41
CA GLY A 510 15.01 6.29 8.22
C GLY A 510 15.31 6.22 9.72
N PRO A 511 14.32 5.82 10.56
CA PRO A 511 14.52 5.66 11.99
C PRO A 511 15.56 4.58 12.35
N ARG A 512 15.55 3.45 11.62
CA ARG A 512 16.56 2.39 11.73
C ARG A 512 17.47 2.30 10.51
N VAL A 513 16.93 2.37 9.30
CA VAL A 513 17.74 2.22 8.07
C VAL A 513 18.57 3.47 7.78
N TRP A 514 19.83 3.26 7.41
CA TRP A 514 20.73 4.29 6.88
C TRP A 514 21.50 3.73 5.68
N ILE A 515 21.26 4.28 4.49
CA ILE A 515 21.97 3.91 3.26
C ILE A 515 22.62 5.15 2.70
N GLU A 516 23.91 5.08 2.37
CA GLU A 516 24.61 6.08 1.58
C GLU A 516 25.24 5.40 0.37
N PHE A 517 25.17 6.05 -0.78
CA PHE A 517 25.76 5.59 -2.02
C PHE A 517 26.53 6.74 -2.64
N SER A 518 27.83 6.57 -2.82
CA SER A 518 28.76 7.58 -3.35
C SER A 518 29.38 7.07 -4.64
N VAL A 519 29.50 7.96 -5.62
CA VAL A 519 30.17 7.70 -6.89
C VAL A 519 31.55 8.34 -6.85
N GLN A 520 32.59 7.52 -6.98
CA GLN A 520 33.98 7.96 -6.97
C GLN A 520 34.59 7.82 -8.37
N GLY A 521 35.63 8.58 -8.68
CA GLY A 521 36.47 8.32 -9.85
C GLY A 521 37.23 7.00 -9.70
N GLY A 522 37.37 6.23 -10.77
CA GLY A 522 38.11 4.96 -10.77
C GLY A 522 39.56 5.16 -10.32
N VAL A 523 40.04 4.26 -9.45
CA VAL A 523 41.40 4.29 -8.93
C VAL A 523 42.34 3.52 -9.86
N ILE A 524 41.90 2.34 -10.30
CA ILE A 524 42.63 1.47 -11.22
C ILE A 524 42.12 1.65 -12.65
N VAL A 525 40.80 1.68 -12.83
CA VAL A 525 40.11 1.97 -14.08
C VAL A 525 39.89 3.49 -14.17
N ARG A 526 40.97 4.24 -14.35
CA ARG A 526 41.01 5.71 -14.21
C ARG A 526 40.05 6.52 -15.09
N ASN A 527 39.53 5.94 -16.16
CA ASN A 527 38.60 6.59 -17.09
C ASN A 527 37.14 6.17 -16.85
N ASP A 528 36.84 5.46 -15.77
CA ASP A 528 35.50 5.10 -15.34
C ASP A 528 35.23 5.64 -13.93
N THR A 529 33.97 5.58 -13.50
CA THR A 529 33.60 5.77 -12.08
C THR A 529 33.47 4.43 -11.39
N HIS A 530 33.27 4.45 -10.08
CA HIS A 530 33.05 3.25 -9.29
C HIS A 530 32.23 3.63 -8.05
N TYR A 531 31.73 2.65 -7.29
CA TYR A 531 30.79 2.93 -6.20
C TYR A 531 31.33 2.49 -4.86
N HIS A 532 31.10 3.34 -3.86
CA HIS A 532 31.15 2.96 -2.45
C HIS A 532 29.79 3.19 -1.82
N THR A 533 29.32 2.23 -1.03
CA THR A 533 28.06 2.32 -0.32
C THR A 533 28.14 1.70 1.06
N ILE A 534 27.36 2.25 1.98
CA ILE A 534 27.18 1.72 3.32
C ILE A 534 25.68 1.54 3.60
N PHE A 535 25.32 0.39 4.16
CA PHE A 535 24.00 0.10 4.72
C PHE A 535 24.14 -0.21 6.21
N ARG A 536 23.35 0.47 7.03
CA ARG A 536 23.40 0.37 8.49
C ARG A 536 22.01 0.32 9.09
N ASP A 537 21.92 -0.35 10.22
CA ASP A 537 20.86 -0.20 11.19
C ASP A 537 21.35 0.67 12.35
N LYS A 538 20.76 1.84 12.52
CA LYS A 538 21.09 2.79 13.61
C LYS A 538 20.93 2.18 15.01
N THR A 539 20.03 1.21 15.15
CA THR A 539 19.79 0.48 16.41
C THR A 539 20.59 -0.80 16.51
N GLY A 540 21.00 -1.36 15.37
CA GLY A 540 21.59 -2.70 15.30
C GLY A 540 23.08 -2.76 15.03
N ASP A 541 23.73 -1.63 14.74
CA ASP A 541 25.16 -1.59 14.43
C ASP A 541 26.01 -2.38 15.41
N TYR A 542 26.83 -3.27 14.86
CA TYR A 542 27.67 -4.19 15.63
C TYR A 542 26.85 -5.08 16.58
N GLY A 543 25.64 -5.49 16.16
CA GLY A 543 24.77 -6.41 16.91
C GLY A 543 23.89 -5.76 18.00
N GLY A 544 23.74 -4.43 17.98
CA GLY A 544 22.68 -3.73 18.74
C GLY A 544 22.84 -3.70 20.25
N LYS A 545 24.01 -4.04 20.79
CA LYS A 545 24.36 -3.88 22.21
C LYS A 545 25.07 -2.56 22.53
N CYS A 546 25.13 -1.64 21.56
CA CYS A 546 26.06 -0.51 21.58
C CYS A 546 25.48 0.79 22.13
N CYS A 547 24.21 0.81 22.52
CA CYS A 547 23.59 1.95 23.18
C CYS A 547 22.86 1.46 24.44
N SER A 548 23.51 1.74 25.58
CA SER A 548 23.11 1.57 26.99
C SER A 548 22.78 0.17 27.47
#